data_AF-A0A7C1Z9P4-F1
#
_entry.id   AF-A0A7C1Z9P4-F1
#
_cell.length_a   1.000
_cell.length_b   1.000
_cell.length_c   1.000
_cell.angle_alpha   90.00
_cell.angle_beta   90.00
_cell.angle_gamma   90.00
#
_symmetry.space_group_name_H-M   'P 1'
#
loop_
_entity.id
_entity.type
_entity.pdbx_description
1 polymer ?
#
loop_
_entity_poly.entity_id
_entity_poly.type
_entity_poly.pdbx_seq_one_letter_code
_entity_poly.pdbx_strand_id
1 'polypeptide(L)'
;MNREDDIETLIKKAIKTRGASLQITKKSFFWDRGLEYMCLTLGINPIELYRYIISQSIFPIRLLIKETRDSISYSFGTIFPRWDIRIALNPDLAPKLADPFDPLPVCPPGMLVGHDGLPAESGGIVSEEWLKARPNAITLPSKGSVKNPIIPDSEYPIEVAWNGILVDDPSRREDIIGRMRQCFQVIWQEKADSIEQEACEILDIKDLRDYFRRPSGFFADHLKRYSKSRRQAPIYWPLSTASGSYTLWIYYTRLTDQTLYRCVNDYINPKLEHISREIELQQKEIEISKALKARQELEDLLNMQQEIRELKEEMLRVAELPYKPNLNDGVLISASPLHKLFRMTKWKKDLGTCWESLEKGDYDWAHLACSIWPDRVREKCRKDRSLAIAHDLEDICEVAPKVAKKKPEKANKKGEEQLGLI
;
A
#
# COMPACT_ATOMS: atom_id res chain seq x y z
N MET A 1 27.40 -5.02 7.57
CA MET A 1 27.75 -4.49 8.91
C MET A 1 26.45 -4.05 9.59
N ASN A 2 26.19 -4.46 10.83
CA ASN A 2 24.84 -4.48 11.40
C ASN A 2 24.29 -3.08 11.72
N ARG A 3 23.02 -2.86 11.36
CA ARG A 3 22.33 -1.56 11.25
C ARG A 3 21.96 -0.89 12.59
N GLU A 4 21.97 -1.64 13.69
CA GLU A 4 21.66 -1.15 15.04
C GLU A 4 22.94 -0.76 15.81
N ASP A 5 24.06 -1.40 15.50
CA ASP A 5 25.34 -1.19 16.20
C ASP A 5 25.90 0.23 16.03
N ASP A 6 25.65 0.87 14.88
CA ASP A 6 26.15 2.22 14.58
C ASP A 6 25.41 3.31 15.39
N ILE A 7 24.09 3.21 15.49
CA ILE A 7 23.28 4.16 16.28
C ILE A 7 23.52 3.97 17.77
N GLU A 8 23.61 2.73 18.25
CA GLU A 8 23.94 2.48 19.65
C GLU A 8 25.31 3.02 20.01
N THR A 9 26.28 2.92 19.10
CA THR A 9 27.61 3.49 19.28
C THR A 9 27.55 5.01 19.36
N LEU A 10 26.78 5.67 18.48
CA LEU A 10 26.54 7.11 18.53
C LEU A 10 25.83 7.54 19.82
N ILE A 11 24.83 6.77 20.28
CA ILE A 11 24.15 7.03 21.57
C ILE A 11 25.15 6.94 22.72
N LYS A 12 25.93 5.86 22.79
CA LYS A 12 26.96 5.67 23.84
C LYS A 12 27.97 6.83 23.83
N LYS A 13 28.38 7.29 22.65
CA LYS A 13 29.29 8.42 22.48
C LYS A 13 28.65 9.74 22.91
N ALA A 14 27.41 10.01 22.50
CA ALA A 14 26.66 11.20 22.91
C ALA A 14 26.43 11.25 24.43
N ILE A 15 26.10 10.12 25.06
CA ILE A 15 26.00 9.99 26.52
C ILE A 15 27.34 10.30 27.20
N LYS A 16 28.45 9.77 26.66
CA LYS A 16 29.79 10.03 27.18
C LYS A 16 30.18 11.51 27.07
N THR A 17 29.78 12.19 26.00
CA THR A 17 30.16 13.59 25.75
C THR A 17 29.27 14.60 26.48
N ARG A 18 27.96 14.35 26.60
CA ARG A 18 26.98 15.34 27.11
C ARG A 18 26.13 14.88 28.29
N GLY A 19 26.37 13.67 28.81
CA GLY A 19 25.58 13.09 29.89
C GLY A 19 24.27 12.46 29.42
N ALA A 20 23.67 11.61 30.26
CA ALA A 20 22.42 10.93 29.97
C ALA A 20 21.22 11.85 30.23
N SER A 21 20.75 12.57 29.20
CA SER A 21 19.51 13.33 29.28
C SER A 21 18.32 12.56 28.70
N LEU A 22 17.09 12.93 29.09
CA LEU A 22 15.87 12.35 28.50
C LEU A 22 15.77 12.59 26.99
N GLN A 23 16.30 13.69 26.47
CA GLN A 23 16.36 13.95 25.03
C GLN A 23 17.33 13.00 24.32
N ILE A 24 18.46 12.66 24.95
CA ILE A 24 19.45 11.72 24.41
C ILE A 24 18.96 10.27 24.53
N THR A 25 18.15 9.96 25.54
CA THR A 25 17.71 8.58 25.84
C THR A 25 16.32 8.22 25.32
N LYS A 26 15.39 9.18 25.16
CA LYS A 26 14.04 8.94 24.62
C LYS A 26 13.95 9.21 23.12
N LYS A 27 13.14 8.39 22.44
CA LYS A 27 12.98 8.29 20.98
C LYS A 27 12.17 9.45 20.35
N SER A 28 12.31 10.69 20.82
CA SER A 28 11.66 11.86 20.23
C SER A 28 12.67 12.59 19.33
N PHE A 29 12.71 12.25 18.05
CA PHE A 29 13.58 12.91 17.07
C PHE A 29 12.74 13.64 16.03
N PHE A 30 13.20 14.80 15.58
CA PHE A 30 12.49 15.63 14.61
C PHE A 30 12.60 15.12 13.17
N TRP A 31 13.69 14.40 12.81
CA TRP A 31 13.91 13.97 11.42
C TRP A 31 14.72 12.67 11.29
N ASP A 32 16.04 12.69 11.56
CA ASP A 32 16.90 11.51 11.60
C ASP A 32 17.74 11.47 12.87
N ARG A 33 17.67 10.33 13.56
CA ARG A 33 18.31 10.12 14.86
C ARG A 33 19.84 10.05 14.76
N GLY A 34 20.37 9.55 13.63
CA GLY A 34 21.81 9.50 13.39
C GLY A 34 22.39 10.91 13.24
N LEU A 35 21.77 11.72 12.39
CA LEU A 35 22.14 13.13 12.21
C LEU A 35 22.03 13.91 13.51
N GLU A 36 20.95 13.72 14.28
CA GLU A 36 20.77 14.36 15.57
C GLU A 36 21.90 14.02 16.54
N TYR A 37 22.28 12.74 16.68
CA TYR A 37 23.40 12.36 17.54
C TYR A 37 24.76 12.81 17.01
N MET A 38 24.97 12.89 15.69
CA MET A 38 26.17 13.48 15.12
C MET A 38 26.27 14.95 15.49
N CYS A 39 25.18 15.72 15.35
CA CYS A 39 25.13 17.13 15.75
C CYS A 39 25.42 17.29 17.25
N LEU A 40 24.78 16.48 18.10
CA LEU A 40 25.00 16.50 19.55
C LEU A 40 26.44 16.14 19.93
N THR A 41 27.01 15.11 19.29
CA THR A 41 28.36 14.62 19.60
C THR A 41 29.42 15.61 19.13
N LEU A 42 29.26 16.18 17.93
CA LEU A 42 30.22 17.11 17.33
C LEU A 42 30.00 18.56 17.80
N GLY A 43 28.86 18.87 18.41
CA GLY A 43 28.48 20.25 18.75
C GLY A 43 28.25 21.13 17.54
N ILE A 44 27.90 20.54 16.39
CA ILE A 44 27.68 21.24 15.13
C ILE A 44 26.19 21.49 14.94
N ASN A 45 25.84 22.65 14.39
CA ASN A 45 24.46 22.95 14.01
C ASN A 45 23.98 21.98 12.91
N PRO A 46 22.76 21.42 12.99
CA PRO A 46 22.23 20.50 11.98
C PRO A 46 22.31 21.00 10.53
N ILE A 47 22.08 22.31 10.32
CA ILE A 47 22.15 22.92 8.99
C ILE A 47 23.59 22.89 8.46
N GLU A 48 24.58 23.17 9.30
CA GLU A 48 26.00 23.15 8.91
C GLU A 48 26.49 21.72 8.65
N LEU A 49 26.10 20.75 9.48
CA LEU A 49 26.40 19.35 9.24
C LEU A 49 25.77 18.88 7.92
N TYR A 50 24.53 19.29 7.65
CA TYR A 50 23.83 18.94 6.42
C TYR A 50 24.49 19.56 5.18
N ARG A 51 24.88 20.85 5.24
CA ARG A 51 25.64 21.52 4.18
C ARG A 51 26.98 20.83 3.92
N TYR A 52 27.66 20.39 4.97
CA TYR A 52 28.91 19.65 4.86
C TYR A 52 28.71 18.28 4.23
N ILE A 53 27.69 17.53 4.65
CA ILE A 53 27.33 16.24 4.06
C ILE A 53 27.05 16.38 2.56
N ILE A 54 26.30 17.41 2.16
CA ILE A 54 26.01 17.69 0.74
C ILE A 54 27.30 18.06 -0.01
N SER A 55 28.13 18.95 0.55
CA SER A 55 29.33 19.43 -0.15
C SER A 55 30.38 18.34 -0.34
N GLN A 56 30.39 17.33 0.53
CA GLN A 56 31.30 16.19 0.46
C GLN A 56 30.67 14.96 -0.21
N SER A 57 29.38 15.00 -0.58
CA SER A 57 28.62 13.84 -1.06
C SER A 57 28.67 12.63 -0.11
N ILE A 58 28.80 12.86 1.21
CA ILE A 58 28.91 11.80 2.23
C ILE A 58 27.51 11.50 2.76
N PHE A 59 26.73 10.73 2.01
CA PHE A 59 25.41 10.32 2.46
C PHE A 59 25.50 9.03 3.29
N PRO A 60 24.95 9.00 4.52
CA PRO A 60 24.78 7.76 5.24
C PRO A 60 24.01 6.74 4.39
N ILE A 61 24.58 5.56 4.17
CA ILE A 61 23.95 4.49 3.36
C ILE A 61 22.52 4.18 3.81
N ARG A 62 22.22 4.35 5.11
CA ARG A 62 20.88 4.17 5.66
C ARG A 62 19.86 5.17 5.11
N LEU A 63 20.26 6.44 4.92
CA LEU A 63 19.39 7.45 4.32
C LEU A 63 19.17 7.13 2.85
N LEU A 64 20.23 6.77 2.11
CA LEU A 64 20.10 6.34 0.72
C LEU A 64 19.14 5.17 0.57
N ILE A 65 19.31 4.08 1.34
CA ILE A 65 18.40 2.93 1.33
C ILE A 65 16.94 3.35 1.59
N LYS A 66 16.71 4.26 2.55
CA LYS A 66 15.36 4.74 2.85
C LYS A 66 14.78 5.52 1.66
N GLU A 67 15.52 6.48 1.12
CA GLU A 67 15.05 7.30 -0.01
C GLU A 67 14.83 6.47 -1.28
N THR A 68 15.69 5.48 -1.55
CA THR A 68 15.48 4.53 -2.65
C THR A 68 14.18 3.75 -2.47
N ARG A 69 13.92 3.22 -1.26
CA ARG A 69 12.66 2.51 -0.95
C ARG A 69 11.44 3.42 -1.01
N ASP A 70 11.57 4.67 -0.56
CA ASP A 70 10.51 5.68 -0.63
C ASP A 70 10.17 6.00 -2.09
N SER A 71 11.19 6.18 -2.94
CA SER A 71 11.04 6.46 -4.38
C SER A 71 10.41 5.31 -5.15
N ILE A 72 10.84 4.06 -4.89
CA ILE A 72 10.22 2.86 -5.48
C ILE A 72 8.77 2.73 -5.01
N SER A 73 8.51 2.92 -3.71
CA SER A 73 7.14 2.81 -3.15
C SER A 73 6.20 3.91 -3.67
N TYR A 74 6.70 5.13 -3.86
CA TYR A 74 5.95 6.22 -4.48
C TYR A 74 5.62 5.89 -5.93
N SER A 75 6.61 5.49 -6.72
CA SER A 75 6.44 5.12 -8.14
C SER A 75 5.44 3.98 -8.30
N PHE A 76 5.54 2.93 -7.47
CA PHE A 76 4.58 1.84 -7.47
C PHE A 76 3.15 2.31 -7.12
N GLY A 77 3.02 3.28 -6.21
CA GLY A 77 1.74 3.89 -5.90
C GLY A 77 1.16 4.75 -7.02
N THR A 78 1.97 5.33 -7.90
CA THR A 78 1.46 6.06 -9.07
C THR A 78 0.78 5.13 -10.08
N ILE A 79 1.20 3.86 -10.16
CA ILE A 79 0.58 2.84 -11.00
C ILE A 79 -0.81 2.45 -10.44
N PHE A 80 -0.95 2.39 -9.11
CA PHE A 80 -2.18 2.01 -8.39
C PHE A 80 -3.01 3.20 -7.89
N PRO A 81 -3.48 4.04 -8.81
CA PRO A 81 -3.71 5.50 -8.69
C PRO A 81 -3.67 6.11 -7.26
N ARG A 82 -2.65 5.76 -6.46
CA ARG A 82 -2.55 6.12 -5.04
C ARG A 82 -1.91 7.48 -4.90
N TRP A 83 -1.05 7.83 -5.85
CA TRP A 83 -0.35 9.09 -5.97
C TRP A 83 -0.48 9.62 -7.40
N ASP A 84 -0.60 10.94 -7.52
CA ASP A 84 -0.58 11.63 -8.82
C ASP A 84 0.88 11.84 -9.24
N ILE A 85 1.29 11.22 -10.36
CA ILE A 85 2.66 11.28 -10.87
C ILE A 85 3.03 12.71 -11.30
N ARG A 86 2.06 13.53 -11.70
CA ARG A 86 2.30 14.89 -12.19
C ARG A 86 2.89 15.77 -11.10
N ILE A 87 2.65 15.46 -9.83
CA ILE A 87 3.23 16.20 -8.70
C ILE A 87 4.74 15.99 -8.61
N ALA A 88 5.26 14.82 -9.00
CA ALA A 88 6.70 14.60 -9.09
C ALA A 88 7.35 15.44 -10.20
N LEU A 89 6.59 15.75 -11.26
CA LEU A 89 7.03 16.60 -12.38
C LEU A 89 6.89 18.08 -12.06
N ASN A 90 5.79 18.43 -11.40
CA ASN A 90 5.44 19.79 -11.02
C ASN A 90 4.86 19.82 -9.60
N PRO A 91 5.71 20.09 -8.58
CA PRO A 91 5.29 20.15 -7.19
C PRO A 91 4.20 21.20 -6.90
N ASP A 92 4.04 22.22 -7.74
CA ASP A 92 3.00 23.25 -7.58
C ASP A 92 1.57 22.70 -7.80
N LEU A 93 1.45 21.50 -8.36
CA LEU A 93 0.17 20.79 -8.47
C LEU A 93 -0.31 20.19 -7.14
N ALA A 94 0.57 20.08 -6.15
CA ALA A 94 0.18 19.61 -4.83
C ALA A 94 -0.75 20.64 -4.14
N PRO A 95 -1.88 20.20 -3.56
CA PRO A 95 -2.79 21.13 -2.90
C PRO A 95 -2.12 21.74 -1.67
N LYS A 96 -2.40 23.02 -1.42
CA LYS A 96 -1.98 23.68 -0.16
C LYS A 96 -2.57 22.95 1.03
N LEU A 97 -1.81 22.91 2.13
CA LEU A 97 -2.32 22.36 3.39
C LEU A 97 -3.49 23.20 3.89
N ALA A 98 -4.47 22.53 4.51
CA ALA A 98 -5.55 23.17 5.23
C ALA A 98 -5.04 23.77 6.55
N ASP A 99 -5.86 24.59 7.21
CA ASP A 99 -5.52 25.13 8.52
C ASP A 99 -5.33 23.99 9.55
N PRO A 100 -4.45 24.11 10.55
CA PRO A 100 -4.25 23.07 11.56
C PRO A 100 -5.52 22.61 12.30
N PHE A 101 -6.56 23.45 12.38
CA PHE A 101 -7.84 23.13 13.03
C PHE A 101 -8.94 22.72 12.05
N ASP A 102 -8.66 22.74 10.74
CA ASP A 102 -9.57 22.26 9.72
C ASP A 102 -9.74 20.72 9.80
N PRO A 103 -10.85 20.18 9.25
CA PRO A 103 -11.00 18.74 9.12
C PRO A 103 -9.85 18.12 8.31
N LEU A 104 -9.52 16.87 8.62
CA LEU A 104 -8.56 16.11 7.83
C LEU A 104 -9.07 15.93 6.40
N PRO A 105 -8.17 15.96 5.39
CA PRO A 105 -8.58 15.71 4.02
C PRO A 105 -9.06 14.26 3.86
N VAL A 106 -10.14 14.09 3.10
CA VAL A 106 -10.72 12.78 2.79
C VAL A 106 -9.71 11.91 2.06
N CYS A 107 -8.96 12.50 1.14
CA CYS A 107 -7.88 11.85 0.41
C CYS A 107 -6.52 12.39 0.88
N PRO A 108 -5.48 11.53 0.96
CA PRO A 108 -4.12 11.98 1.24
C PRO A 108 -3.66 13.07 0.24
N PRO A 109 -2.97 14.13 0.71
CA PRO A 109 -2.41 15.14 -0.19
C PRO A 109 -1.50 14.48 -1.23
N GLY A 110 -1.80 14.74 -2.50
CA GLY A 110 -1.09 14.18 -3.66
C GLY A 110 -1.61 12.85 -4.19
N MET A 111 -2.75 12.33 -3.69
CA MET A 111 -3.48 11.26 -4.35
C MET A 111 -4.01 11.69 -5.73
N LEU A 112 -4.09 10.77 -6.68
CA LEU A 112 -4.80 11.00 -7.94
C LEU A 112 -6.31 11.04 -7.64
N VAL A 113 -6.93 12.21 -7.84
CA VAL A 113 -8.32 12.47 -7.46
C VAL A 113 -9.23 12.71 -8.67
N GLY A 114 -10.51 12.45 -8.47
CA GLY A 114 -11.59 12.86 -9.36
C GLY A 114 -12.06 14.29 -9.09
N HIS A 115 -12.98 14.78 -9.93
CA HIS A 115 -13.50 16.15 -9.85
C HIS A 115 -14.32 16.42 -8.57
N ASP A 116 -14.71 15.37 -7.85
CA ASP A 116 -15.39 15.37 -6.56
C ASP A 116 -14.41 15.38 -5.37
N GLY A 117 -13.10 15.31 -5.63
CA GLY A 117 -12.06 15.22 -4.61
C GLY A 117 -11.90 13.84 -3.98
N LEU A 118 -12.62 12.82 -4.45
CA LEU A 118 -12.46 11.42 -4.08
C LEU A 118 -11.39 10.74 -4.95
N PRO A 119 -10.95 9.51 -4.65
CA PRO A 119 -9.99 8.80 -5.50
C PRO A 119 -10.51 8.72 -6.94
N ALA A 120 -9.65 9.02 -7.92
CA ALA A 120 -10.06 9.04 -9.32
C ALA A 120 -10.62 7.69 -9.80
N GLU A 121 -11.51 7.70 -10.78
CA GLU A 121 -11.91 6.53 -11.56
C GLU A 121 -11.47 6.69 -13.02
N SER A 122 -11.53 5.61 -13.80
CA SER A 122 -11.21 5.66 -15.23
C SER A 122 -12.12 6.66 -15.95
N GLY A 123 -11.52 7.55 -16.73
CA GLY A 123 -12.21 8.66 -17.40
C GLY A 123 -12.58 9.83 -16.47
N GLY A 124 -12.23 9.76 -15.19
CA GLY A 124 -12.54 10.76 -14.17
C GLY A 124 -11.33 11.51 -13.61
N ILE A 125 -10.16 11.43 -14.25
CA ILE A 125 -8.94 12.09 -13.78
C ILE A 125 -9.09 13.62 -13.91
N VAL A 126 -8.78 14.37 -12.85
CA VAL A 126 -8.80 15.84 -12.92
C VAL A 126 -7.67 16.42 -13.76
N SER A 127 -7.94 17.55 -14.42
CA SER A 127 -6.94 18.31 -15.16
C SER A 127 -5.98 19.06 -14.23
N GLU A 128 -4.81 19.47 -14.75
CA GLU A 128 -3.89 20.32 -14.00
C GLU A 128 -4.48 21.69 -13.66
N GLU A 129 -5.32 22.25 -14.54
CA GLU A 129 -6.05 23.49 -14.27
C GLU A 129 -6.94 23.35 -13.02
N TRP A 130 -7.60 22.20 -12.89
CA TRP A 130 -8.42 21.89 -11.73
C TRP A 130 -7.60 21.76 -10.45
N LEU A 131 -6.44 21.09 -10.51
CA LEU A 131 -5.52 20.99 -9.37
C LEU A 131 -5.02 22.37 -8.92
N LYS A 132 -4.60 23.23 -9.86
CA LYS A 132 -4.14 24.59 -9.56
C LYS A 132 -5.24 25.49 -9.02
N ALA A 133 -6.49 25.26 -9.43
CA ALA A 133 -7.64 26.02 -8.96
C ALA A 133 -8.09 25.63 -7.53
N ARG A 134 -7.55 24.55 -6.95
CA ARG A 134 -7.89 24.17 -5.56
C ARG A 134 -7.33 25.17 -4.57
N PRO A 135 -8.16 25.69 -3.65
CA PRO A 135 -7.67 26.52 -2.56
C PRO A 135 -6.73 25.75 -1.61
N ASN A 136 -7.11 24.51 -1.26
CA ASN A 136 -6.37 23.65 -0.34
C ASN A 136 -6.78 22.17 -0.47
N ALA A 137 -6.25 21.32 0.43
CA ALA A 137 -6.44 19.88 0.45
C ALA A 137 -7.89 19.43 0.74
N ILE A 138 -8.76 20.30 1.26
CA ILE A 138 -10.13 19.96 1.68
C ILE A 138 -11.22 20.71 0.92
N THR A 139 -10.86 21.75 0.18
CA THR A 139 -11.81 22.62 -0.54
C THR A 139 -11.71 22.36 -2.03
N LEU A 140 -12.85 22.09 -2.67
CA LEU A 140 -12.94 21.92 -4.12
C LEU A 140 -12.90 23.29 -4.83
N PRO A 141 -12.48 23.34 -6.10
CA PRO A 141 -12.59 24.55 -6.92
C PRO A 141 -14.05 25.02 -7.01
N SER A 142 -14.25 26.33 -7.15
CA SER A 142 -15.59 26.90 -7.32
C SER A 142 -16.25 26.36 -8.58
N LYS A 143 -17.55 26.04 -8.52
CA LYS A 143 -18.26 25.46 -9.66
C LYS A 143 -18.18 26.41 -10.87
N GLY A 144 -17.70 25.89 -12.00
CA GLY A 144 -17.53 26.67 -13.24
C GLY A 144 -16.24 27.50 -13.31
N SER A 145 -15.37 27.48 -12.29
CA SER A 145 -14.08 28.19 -12.34
C SER A 145 -13.05 27.54 -13.25
N VAL A 146 -13.26 26.27 -13.62
CA VAL A 146 -12.37 25.48 -14.49
C VAL A 146 -13.17 25.03 -15.70
N LYS A 147 -12.68 25.36 -16.91
CA LYS A 147 -13.38 25.07 -18.16
C LYS A 147 -13.40 23.57 -18.47
N ASN A 148 -12.24 22.92 -18.32
CA ASN A 148 -12.05 21.49 -18.58
C ASN A 148 -11.55 20.82 -17.29
N PRO A 149 -12.45 20.43 -16.36
CA PRO A 149 -12.04 19.91 -15.05
C PRO A 149 -11.46 18.49 -15.10
N ILE A 150 -11.73 17.73 -16.17
CA ILE A 150 -11.41 16.30 -16.32
C ILE A 150 -10.60 16.11 -17.61
N ILE A 151 -9.65 15.19 -17.58
CA ILE A 151 -8.92 14.68 -18.74
C ILE A 151 -9.23 13.20 -18.96
N PRO A 152 -9.21 12.69 -20.20
CA PRO A 152 -9.27 11.26 -20.46
C PRO A 152 -8.00 10.55 -19.99
N ASP A 153 -8.10 9.26 -19.71
CA ASP A 153 -6.97 8.43 -19.25
C ASP A 153 -5.77 8.46 -20.21
N SER A 154 -6.02 8.61 -21.52
CA SER A 154 -4.99 8.71 -22.55
C SER A 154 -4.12 9.95 -22.47
N GLU A 155 -4.59 11.01 -21.80
CA GLU A 155 -3.82 12.24 -21.57
C GLU A 155 -3.02 12.20 -20.27
N TYR A 156 -3.24 11.20 -19.41
CA TYR A 156 -2.46 11.05 -18.18
C TYR A 156 -1.07 10.44 -18.48
N PRO A 157 0.02 10.87 -17.82
CA PRO A 157 1.40 10.56 -18.27
C PRO A 157 1.78 9.08 -18.25
N ILE A 158 1.09 8.27 -17.46
CA ILE A 158 1.28 6.81 -17.40
C ILE A 158 -0.09 6.15 -17.50
N GLU A 159 -0.15 4.94 -18.03
CA GLU A 159 -1.36 4.14 -17.86
C GLU A 159 -1.58 3.86 -16.37
N VAL A 160 -2.83 3.73 -15.95
CA VAL A 160 -3.24 3.47 -14.55
C VAL A 160 -3.80 2.05 -14.44
N ALA A 161 -3.41 1.31 -13.41
CA ALA A 161 -3.96 -0.02 -13.14
C ALA A 161 -5.36 0.09 -12.48
N TRP A 162 -6.35 0.51 -13.26
CA TRP A 162 -7.70 0.80 -12.76
C TRP A 162 -8.42 -0.41 -12.15
N ASN A 163 -8.12 -1.61 -12.64
CA ASN A 163 -8.65 -2.85 -12.06
C ASN A 163 -7.96 -3.26 -10.75
N GLY A 164 -6.90 -2.55 -10.34
CA GLY A 164 -6.14 -2.82 -9.13
C GLY A 164 -5.26 -4.08 -9.20
N ILE A 165 -4.90 -4.56 -10.39
CA ILE A 165 -4.09 -5.78 -10.58
C ILE A 165 -2.87 -5.47 -11.45
N LEU A 166 -1.69 -5.91 -10.99
CA LEU A 166 -0.47 -6.02 -11.79
C LEU A 166 0.04 -7.46 -11.71
N VAL A 167 0.88 -7.86 -12.67
CA VAL A 167 1.46 -9.22 -12.72
C VAL A 167 2.98 -9.17 -12.82
N ASP A 168 3.66 -10.14 -12.23
CA ASP A 168 5.07 -10.42 -12.48
C ASP A 168 5.20 -11.33 -13.70
N ASP A 169 5.09 -10.75 -14.91
CA ASP A 169 5.21 -11.45 -16.18
C ASP A 169 5.66 -10.51 -17.30
N PRO A 170 6.95 -10.56 -17.74
CA PRO A 170 7.48 -9.67 -18.77
C PRO A 170 6.75 -9.71 -20.13
N SER A 171 5.99 -10.76 -20.41
CA SER A 171 5.23 -10.90 -21.67
C SER A 171 3.93 -10.09 -21.68
N ARG A 172 3.56 -9.51 -20.54
CA ARG A 172 2.29 -8.81 -20.33
C ARG A 172 2.50 -7.31 -20.26
N ARG A 173 1.50 -6.56 -20.73
CA ARG A 173 1.46 -5.11 -20.57
C ARG A 173 1.39 -4.71 -19.09
N GLU A 174 0.73 -5.51 -18.27
CA GLU A 174 0.58 -5.30 -16.83
C GLU A 174 1.80 -5.74 -16.01
N ASP A 175 2.93 -6.05 -16.65
CA ASP A 175 4.17 -6.45 -15.98
C ASP A 175 4.63 -5.38 -14.98
N ILE A 176 4.81 -5.77 -13.73
CA ILE A 176 5.20 -4.85 -12.66
C ILE A 176 6.47 -4.06 -12.99
N ILE A 177 7.50 -4.68 -13.58
CA ILE A 177 8.77 -4.01 -13.86
C ILE A 177 8.65 -3.12 -15.10
N GLY A 178 7.98 -3.58 -16.15
CA GLY A 178 7.66 -2.73 -17.30
C GLY A 178 6.92 -1.46 -16.89
N ARG A 179 5.95 -1.59 -15.97
CA ARG A 179 5.14 -0.47 -15.46
C ARG A 179 5.94 0.45 -14.54
N MET A 180 6.82 -0.10 -13.70
CA MET A 180 7.76 0.70 -12.90
C MET A 180 8.72 1.50 -13.79
N ARG A 181 9.27 0.90 -14.85
CA ARG A 181 10.16 1.58 -15.79
C ARG A 181 9.46 2.70 -16.56
N GLN A 182 8.19 2.54 -16.91
CA GLN A 182 7.38 3.63 -17.47
C GLN A 182 7.29 4.82 -16.50
N CYS A 183 7.01 4.57 -15.21
CA CYS A 183 7.03 5.62 -14.19
C CYS A 183 8.40 6.29 -14.09
N PHE A 184 9.48 5.51 -14.10
CA PHE A 184 10.84 6.01 -14.00
C PHE A 184 11.21 6.90 -15.19
N GLN A 185 10.81 6.50 -16.40
CA GLN A 185 11.00 7.29 -17.61
C GLN A 185 10.26 8.62 -17.55
N VAL A 186 9.05 8.66 -16.98
CA VAL A 186 8.30 9.90 -16.82
C VAL A 186 8.96 10.81 -15.79
N ILE A 187 9.36 10.29 -14.63
CA ILE A 187 9.90 11.09 -13.52
C ILE A 187 11.33 11.57 -13.81
N TRP A 188 12.18 10.69 -14.33
CA TRP A 188 13.62 10.92 -14.44
C TRP A 188 14.15 10.99 -15.88
N GLN A 189 13.30 10.76 -16.88
CA GLN A 189 13.63 10.91 -18.30
C GLN A 189 14.90 10.12 -18.66
N GLU A 190 15.88 10.76 -19.31
CA GLU A 190 17.16 10.16 -19.72
C GLU A 190 17.98 9.53 -18.58
N LYS A 191 17.66 9.84 -17.31
CA LYS A 191 18.34 9.28 -16.13
C LYS A 191 17.68 8.02 -15.58
N ALA A 192 16.54 7.58 -16.12
CA ALA A 192 15.75 6.48 -15.59
C ALA A 192 16.59 5.20 -15.40
N ASP A 193 17.35 4.78 -16.42
CA ASP A 193 18.18 3.58 -16.36
C ASP A 193 19.29 3.69 -15.31
N SER A 194 19.97 4.84 -15.25
CA SER A 194 21.02 5.09 -14.25
C SER A 194 20.50 5.06 -12.82
N ILE A 195 19.28 5.57 -12.60
CA ILE A 195 18.63 5.58 -11.29
C ILE A 195 18.14 4.18 -10.90
N GLU A 196 17.63 3.39 -11.85
CA GLU A 196 17.30 1.98 -11.58
C GLU A 196 18.55 1.21 -11.17
N GLN A 197 19.66 1.40 -11.89
CA GLN A 197 20.93 0.75 -11.57
C GLN A 197 21.44 1.16 -10.18
N GLU A 198 21.48 2.47 -9.89
CA GLU A 198 21.90 2.98 -8.57
C GLU A 198 20.99 2.45 -7.46
N ALA A 199 19.67 2.38 -7.69
CA ALA A 199 18.73 1.80 -6.75
C ALA A 199 19.02 0.33 -6.47
N CYS A 200 19.38 -0.46 -7.49
CA CYS A 200 19.77 -1.85 -7.32
C CYS A 200 21.06 -2.01 -6.49
N GLU A 201 22.06 -1.16 -6.75
CA GLU A 201 23.33 -1.14 -6.01
C GLU A 201 23.11 -0.75 -4.53
N ILE A 202 22.32 0.30 -4.27
CA ILE A 202 22.01 0.75 -2.90
C ILE A 202 21.27 -0.33 -2.11
N LEU A 203 20.36 -1.06 -2.76
CA LEU A 203 19.53 -2.08 -2.11
C LEU A 203 20.19 -3.46 -2.05
N ASP A 204 21.34 -3.66 -2.68
CA ASP A 204 22.03 -4.96 -2.80
C ASP A 204 21.12 -6.05 -3.39
N ILE A 205 20.50 -5.70 -4.53
CA ILE A 205 19.59 -6.56 -5.30
C ILE A 205 20.11 -6.72 -6.72
N LYS A 206 19.79 -7.85 -7.34
CA LYS A 206 20.22 -8.10 -8.73
C LYS A 206 19.53 -7.16 -9.71
N ASP A 207 18.22 -7.02 -9.53
CA ASP A 207 17.34 -6.18 -10.34
C ASP A 207 16.06 -5.87 -9.54
N LEU A 208 15.20 -4.99 -10.05
CA LEU A 208 13.95 -4.66 -9.37
C LEU A 208 13.01 -5.87 -9.24
N ARG A 209 13.00 -6.81 -10.20
CA ARG A 209 12.12 -7.98 -10.15
C ARG A 209 12.45 -8.85 -8.94
N ASP A 210 13.73 -9.08 -8.72
CA ASP A 210 14.27 -9.75 -7.55
C ASP A 210 13.84 -9.06 -6.25
N TYR A 211 13.84 -7.72 -6.17
CA TYR A 211 13.34 -6.99 -5.01
C TYR A 211 11.84 -7.18 -4.74
N PHE A 212 11.00 -7.23 -5.78
CA PHE A 212 9.57 -7.50 -5.62
C PHE A 212 9.28 -8.97 -5.28
N ARG A 213 10.05 -9.92 -5.84
CA ARG A 213 9.88 -11.37 -5.58
C ARG A 213 10.33 -11.80 -4.20
N ARG A 214 11.39 -11.18 -3.65
CA ARG A 214 11.94 -11.54 -2.33
C ARG A 214 10.93 -11.21 -1.20
N PRO A 215 10.56 -12.17 -0.33
CA PRO A 215 9.68 -11.88 0.81
C PRO A 215 10.24 -10.83 1.79
N SER A 216 11.57 -10.70 1.86
CA SER A 216 12.29 -9.68 2.64
C SER A 216 12.54 -8.37 1.88
N GLY A 217 12.11 -8.28 0.61
CA GLY A 217 12.25 -7.12 -0.25
C GLY A 217 11.06 -6.17 -0.11
N PHE A 218 10.44 -5.81 -1.24
CA PHE A 218 9.43 -4.75 -1.30
C PHE A 218 8.29 -4.94 -0.31
N PHE A 219 7.72 -6.15 -0.23
CA PHE A 219 6.57 -6.39 0.65
C PHE A 219 6.91 -6.25 2.14
N ALA A 220 8.11 -6.63 2.58
CA ALA A 220 8.54 -6.43 3.97
C ALA A 220 8.67 -4.95 4.32
N ASP A 221 9.23 -4.16 3.40
CA ASP A 221 9.34 -2.70 3.55
C ASP A 221 7.96 -2.04 3.56
N HIS A 222 7.07 -2.47 2.66
CA HIS A 222 5.68 -2.03 2.59
C HIS A 222 4.90 -2.36 3.86
N LEU A 223 4.95 -3.62 4.32
CA LEU A 223 4.31 -4.04 5.56
C LEU A 223 4.79 -3.20 6.74
N LYS A 224 6.11 -2.96 6.85
CA LYS A 224 6.68 -2.12 7.91
C LYS A 224 6.17 -0.67 7.82
N ARG A 225 6.16 -0.07 6.62
CA ARG A 225 5.68 1.30 6.39
C ARG A 225 4.20 1.46 6.76
N TYR A 226 3.40 0.45 6.49
CA TYR A 226 1.95 0.44 6.75
C TYR A 226 1.57 -0.22 8.08
N SER A 227 2.52 -0.33 9.01
CA SER A 227 2.27 -0.83 10.36
C SER A 227 2.48 0.25 11.41
N LYS A 228 1.54 0.40 12.34
CA LYS A 228 1.65 1.29 13.49
C LYS A 228 1.06 0.62 14.73
N SER A 229 1.87 0.52 15.80
CA SER A 229 1.49 -0.24 17.00
C SER A 229 1.12 -1.68 16.62
N ARG A 230 -0.05 -2.16 17.02
CA ARG A 230 -0.59 -3.49 16.69
C ARG A 230 -1.31 -3.55 15.34
N ARG A 231 -1.54 -2.41 14.66
CA ARG A 231 -2.24 -2.37 13.37
C ARG A 231 -1.26 -2.59 12.23
N GLN A 232 -1.49 -3.61 11.43
CA GLN A 232 -0.84 -3.85 10.14
C GLN A 232 -1.87 -3.63 9.02
N ALA A 233 -1.54 -2.78 8.05
CA ALA A 233 -2.45 -2.48 6.94
C ALA A 233 -1.74 -2.33 5.59
N PRO A 234 -0.92 -3.31 5.14
CA PRO A 234 -0.32 -3.27 3.82
C PRO A 234 -1.42 -3.23 2.74
N ILE A 235 -1.34 -2.28 1.81
CA ILE A 235 -2.35 -2.08 0.77
C ILE A 235 -1.99 -2.68 -0.60
N TYR A 236 -0.81 -3.30 -0.72
CA TYR A 236 -0.33 -3.95 -1.93
C TYR A 236 -0.05 -5.40 -1.57
N TRP A 237 -0.78 -6.32 -2.17
CA TRP A 237 -0.78 -7.73 -1.77
C TRP A 237 -0.13 -8.58 -2.86
N PRO A 238 1.05 -9.17 -2.60
CA PRO A 238 1.63 -10.17 -3.49
C PRO A 238 0.98 -11.53 -3.24
N LEU A 239 0.06 -11.91 -4.12
CA LEU A 239 -0.50 -13.25 -4.16
C LEU A 239 0.33 -14.07 -5.15
N SER A 240 1.10 -15.02 -4.62
CA SER A 240 2.20 -15.64 -5.37
C SER A 240 2.12 -17.16 -5.38
N THR A 241 2.77 -17.76 -6.36
CA THR A 241 3.23 -19.16 -6.28
C THR A 241 4.17 -19.38 -5.09
N ALA A 242 4.39 -20.64 -4.70
CA ALA A 242 5.25 -20.97 -3.56
C ALA A 242 6.69 -20.46 -3.75
N SER A 243 7.27 -20.66 -4.94
CA SER A 243 8.58 -20.11 -5.31
C SER A 243 8.58 -18.58 -5.48
N GLY A 244 7.41 -17.96 -5.73
CA GLY A 244 7.28 -16.54 -6.08
C GLY A 244 7.66 -16.22 -7.52
N SER A 245 7.81 -17.24 -8.37
CA SER A 245 8.09 -17.12 -9.80
C SER A 245 6.98 -16.41 -10.57
N TYR A 246 5.74 -16.50 -10.10
CA TYR A 246 4.57 -15.82 -10.65
C TYR A 246 3.78 -15.18 -9.51
N THR A 247 3.54 -13.87 -9.61
CA THR A 247 2.89 -13.08 -8.57
C THR A 247 1.88 -12.11 -9.18
N LEU A 248 0.67 -12.10 -8.62
CA LEU A 248 -0.30 -11.05 -8.85
C LEU A 248 -0.23 -10.05 -7.69
N TRP A 249 -0.06 -8.77 -8.03
CA TRP A 249 -0.05 -7.67 -7.08
C TRP A 249 -1.42 -7.02 -7.06
N ILE A 250 -2.10 -7.13 -5.92
CA ILE A 250 -3.46 -6.64 -5.75
C ILE A 250 -3.47 -5.36 -4.93
N TYR A 251 -4.18 -4.34 -5.42
CA TYR A 251 -4.39 -3.10 -4.72
C TYR A 251 -5.65 -3.15 -3.86
N TYR A 252 -5.45 -3.25 -2.54
CA TYR A 252 -6.52 -3.44 -1.54
C TYR A 252 -7.69 -2.48 -1.72
N THR A 253 -7.43 -1.20 -2.00
CA THR A 253 -8.49 -0.18 -2.02
C THR A 253 -9.36 -0.23 -3.28
N ARG A 254 -9.04 -1.12 -4.25
CA ARG A 254 -9.84 -1.37 -5.45
C ARG A 254 -10.38 -2.80 -5.51
N LEU A 255 -10.36 -3.51 -4.39
CA LEU A 255 -10.96 -4.84 -4.31
C LEU A 255 -12.46 -4.79 -4.58
N THR A 256 -12.92 -5.80 -5.30
CA THR A 256 -14.32 -6.08 -5.58
C THR A 256 -14.56 -7.58 -5.34
N ASP A 257 -15.83 -7.99 -5.29
CA ASP A 257 -16.19 -9.41 -5.25
C ASP A 257 -15.77 -10.18 -6.53
N GLN A 258 -15.52 -9.46 -7.64
CA GLN A 258 -15.02 -10.04 -8.89
C GLN A 258 -13.50 -10.11 -8.99
N THR A 259 -12.74 -9.52 -8.06
CA THR A 259 -11.28 -9.39 -8.22
C THR A 259 -10.59 -10.75 -8.34
N LEU A 260 -10.98 -11.74 -7.53
CA LEU A 260 -10.37 -13.08 -7.59
C LEU A 260 -10.73 -13.83 -8.88
N TYR A 261 -11.97 -13.71 -9.35
CA TYR A 261 -12.37 -14.28 -10.64
C TYR A 261 -11.60 -13.66 -11.81
N ARG A 262 -11.38 -12.33 -11.78
CA ARG A 262 -10.53 -11.64 -12.78
C ARG A 262 -9.08 -12.11 -12.72
N CYS A 263 -8.48 -12.25 -11.54
CA CYS A 263 -7.15 -12.83 -11.38
C CYS A 263 -7.04 -14.20 -12.08
N VAL A 264 -8.04 -15.06 -11.88
CA VAL A 264 -8.06 -16.39 -12.49
C VAL A 264 -8.25 -16.32 -14.01
N ASN A 265 -9.25 -15.58 -14.47
CA ASN A 265 -9.66 -15.58 -15.88
C ASN A 265 -8.71 -14.80 -16.79
N ASP A 266 -8.20 -13.65 -16.34
CA ASP A 266 -7.48 -12.71 -17.20
C ASP A 266 -5.95 -12.90 -17.12
N TYR A 267 -5.47 -13.54 -16.05
CA TYR A 267 -4.03 -13.71 -15.78
C TYR A 267 -3.63 -15.17 -15.63
N ILE A 268 -4.26 -15.94 -14.74
CA ILE A 268 -3.79 -17.30 -14.42
C ILE A 268 -4.12 -18.29 -15.54
N ASN A 269 -5.36 -18.33 -16.04
CA ASN A 269 -5.76 -19.23 -17.12
C ASN A 269 -4.94 -18.99 -18.40
N PRO A 270 -4.77 -17.74 -18.89
CA PRO A 270 -3.91 -17.48 -20.05
C PRO A 270 -2.45 -17.90 -19.83
N LYS A 271 -1.91 -17.70 -18.61
CA LYS A 271 -0.55 -18.13 -18.30
C LYS A 271 -0.40 -19.66 -18.31
N LEU A 272 -1.37 -20.39 -17.77
CA LEU A 272 -1.40 -21.85 -17.81
C LEU A 272 -1.46 -22.38 -19.24
N GLU A 273 -2.28 -21.78 -20.10
CA GLU A 273 -2.33 -22.14 -21.52
C GLU A 273 -0.98 -21.89 -22.21
N HIS A 274 -0.35 -20.75 -21.95
CA HIS A 274 0.96 -20.43 -22.51
C HIS A 274 2.02 -21.45 -22.10
N ILE A 275 2.15 -21.74 -20.81
CA ILE A 275 3.10 -22.73 -20.29
C ILE A 275 2.80 -24.13 -20.85
N SER A 276 1.52 -24.50 -21.01
CA SER A 276 1.15 -25.79 -21.59
C SER A 276 1.63 -25.91 -23.03
N ARG A 277 1.52 -24.84 -23.84
CA ARG A 277 2.08 -24.80 -25.20
C ARG A 277 3.61 -24.89 -25.20
N GLU A 278 4.28 -24.20 -24.29
CA GLU A 278 5.75 -24.28 -24.15
C GLU A 278 6.21 -25.70 -23.78
N ILE A 279 5.51 -26.38 -22.87
CA ILE A 279 5.77 -27.77 -22.50
C ILE A 279 5.66 -28.68 -23.74
N GLU A 280 4.58 -28.54 -24.53
CA GLU A 280 4.38 -29.34 -25.75
C GLU A 280 5.48 -29.12 -26.79
N LEU A 281 5.94 -27.88 -26.97
CA LEU A 281 7.04 -27.55 -27.88
C LEU A 281 8.36 -28.16 -27.38
N GLN A 282 8.64 -28.03 -26.09
CA GLN A 282 9.87 -28.54 -25.48
C GLN A 282 9.94 -30.08 -25.53
N GLN A 283 8.80 -30.75 -25.33
CA GLN A 283 8.70 -32.20 -25.47
C GLN A 283 9.05 -32.65 -26.90
N LYS A 284 8.53 -31.98 -27.93
CA LYS A 284 8.88 -32.26 -29.33
C LYS A 284 10.36 -32.02 -29.63
N GLU A 285 10.96 -30.97 -29.07
CA GLU A 285 12.39 -30.70 -29.25
C GLU A 285 13.26 -31.79 -28.61
N ILE A 286 12.89 -32.29 -27.44
CA ILE A 286 13.62 -33.38 -26.76
C ILE A 286 13.60 -34.66 -27.59
N GLU A 287 12.49 -34.97 -28.27
CA GLU A 287 12.39 -36.12 -29.18
C GLU A 287 13.40 -36.02 -30.34
N ILE A 288 13.64 -34.80 -30.84
CA ILE A 288 14.54 -34.54 -31.98
C ILE A 288 16.01 -34.45 -31.56
N SER A 289 16.32 -33.68 -30.51
CA SER A 289 17.70 -33.28 -30.18
C SER A 289 18.31 -34.02 -28.98
N LYS A 290 17.52 -34.74 -28.16
CA LYS A 290 17.93 -35.42 -26.91
C LYS A 290 18.84 -34.58 -25.98
N ALA A 291 18.75 -33.25 -26.03
CA ALA A 291 19.64 -32.36 -25.29
C ALA A 291 19.32 -32.37 -23.78
N LEU A 292 20.35 -32.46 -22.93
CA LEU A 292 20.21 -32.42 -21.48
C LEU A 292 19.59 -31.10 -21.00
N LYS A 293 19.97 -29.97 -21.62
CA LYS A 293 19.45 -28.64 -21.31
C LYS A 293 17.93 -28.56 -21.53
N ALA A 294 17.45 -29.15 -22.64
CA ALA A 294 16.03 -29.14 -22.96
C ALA A 294 15.18 -29.90 -21.93
N ARG A 295 15.73 -30.97 -21.34
CA ARG A 295 15.08 -31.73 -20.26
C ARG A 295 14.95 -30.91 -18.97
N GLN A 296 15.98 -30.16 -18.60
CA GLN A 296 15.93 -29.29 -17.43
C GLN A 296 14.88 -28.19 -17.60
N GLU A 297 14.86 -27.54 -18.77
CA GLU A 297 13.87 -26.51 -19.09
C GLU A 297 12.43 -27.07 -19.05
N LEU A 298 12.22 -28.30 -19.52
CA LEU A 298 10.92 -28.99 -19.40
C LEU A 298 10.54 -29.23 -17.93
N GLU A 299 11.46 -29.69 -17.10
CA GLU A 299 11.23 -29.89 -15.66
C GLU A 299 10.84 -28.57 -14.97
N ASP A 300 11.56 -27.49 -15.27
CA ASP A 300 11.27 -26.15 -14.73
C ASP A 300 9.88 -25.67 -15.16
N LEU A 301 9.49 -25.88 -16.43
CA LEU A 301 8.15 -25.55 -16.93
C LEU A 301 7.05 -26.37 -16.25
N LEU A 302 7.26 -27.68 -16.05
CA LEU A 302 6.31 -28.55 -15.36
C LEU A 302 6.12 -28.12 -13.90
N ASN A 303 7.21 -27.80 -13.20
CA ASN A 303 7.18 -27.28 -11.83
C ASN A 303 6.41 -25.95 -11.77
N MET A 304 6.69 -25.02 -12.70
CA MET A 304 5.98 -23.75 -12.78
C MET A 304 4.48 -23.94 -13.08
N GLN A 305 4.14 -24.86 -14.00
CA GLN A 305 2.74 -25.18 -14.32
C GLN A 305 2.00 -25.68 -13.08
N GLN A 306 2.63 -26.58 -12.32
CA GLN A 306 2.06 -27.12 -11.09
C GLN A 306 1.84 -26.03 -10.03
N GLU A 307 2.84 -25.18 -9.78
CA GLU A 307 2.69 -24.08 -8.83
C GLU A 307 1.58 -23.09 -9.22
N ILE A 308 1.41 -22.80 -10.51
CA ILE A 308 0.36 -21.90 -10.99
C ILE A 308 -1.02 -22.56 -10.89
N ARG A 309 -1.13 -23.89 -11.06
CA ARG A 309 -2.36 -24.64 -10.79
C ARG A 309 -2.74 -24.57 -9.30
N GLU A 310 -1.77 -24.74 -8.41
CA GLU A 310 -2.01 -24.60 -6.96
C GLU A 310 -2.44 -23.17 -6.58
N LEU A 311 -1.82 -22.15 -7.19
CA LEU A 311 -2.24 -20.75 -7.06
C LEU A 311 -3.69 -20.55 -7.51
N LYS A 312 -4.06 -21.13 -8.66
CA LYS A 312 -5.43 -21.09 -9.21
C LYS A 312 -6.43 -21.74 -8.24
N GLU A 313 -6.14 -22.94 -7.78
CA GLU A 313 -7.02 -23.72 -6.90
C GLU A 313 -7.28 -22.97 -5.59
N GLU A 314 -6.23 -22.42 -4.97
CA GLU A 314 -6.38 -21.68 -3.72
C GLU A 314 -7.09 -20.33 -3.92
N MET A 315 -6.90 -19.65 -5.06
CA MET A 315 -7.70 -18.45 -5.39
C MET A 315 -9.19 -18.80 -5.58
N LEU A 316 -9.50 -19.88 -6.30
CA LEU A 316 -10.87 -20.33 -6.52
C LEU A 316 -11.54 -20.80 -5.23
N ARG A 317 -10.82 -21.50 -4.34
CA ARG A 317 -11.32 -21.86 -3.01
C ARG A 317 -11.85 -20.65 -2.24
N VAL A 318 -11.19 -19.49 -2.35
CA VAL A 318 -11.65 -18.24 -1.71
C VAL A 318 -12.76 -17.59 -2.51
N ALA A 319 -12.69 -17.58 -3.84
CA ALA A 319 -13.71 -17.00 -4.71
C ALA A 319 -15.05 -17.74 -4.65
N GLU A 320 -15.03 -19.03 -4.34
CA GLU A 320 -16.21 -19.89 -4.11
C GLU A 320 -16.89 -19.62 -2.76
N LEU A 321 -16.16 -19.03 -1.79
CA LEU A 321 -16.82 -18.41 -0.65
C LEU A 321 -17.64 -17.22 -1.16
N PRO A 322 -18.68 -16.79 -0.44
CA PRO A 322 -19.30 -15.48 -0.68
C PRO A 322 -18.34 -14.37 -0.23
N TYR A 323 -17.18 -14.26 -0.88
CA TYR A 323 -16.11 -13.33 -0.55
C TYR A 323 -16.45 -11.94 -1.12
N LYS A 324 -16.97 -11.08 -0.25
CA LYS A 324 -17.28 -9.69 -0.55
C LYS A 324 -16.43 -8.78 0.33
N PRO A 325 -15.23 -8.37 -0.14
CA PRO A 325 -14.35 -7.54 0.65
C PRO A 325 -14.98 -6.17 0.90
N ASN A 326 -14.82 -5.65 2.11
CA ASN A 326 -15.28 -4.31 2.48
C ASN A 326 -14.15 -3.55 3.15
N LEU A 327 -13.88 -2.32 2.69
CA LEU A 327 -12.75 -1.53 3.20
C LEU A 327 -12.88 -1.20 4.70
N ASN A 328 -14.11 -1.19 5.24
CA ASN A 328 -14.41 -0.93 6.64
C ASN A 328 -14.05 -2.10 7.57
N ASP A 329 -13.91 -3.31 7.05
CA ASP A 329 -13.48 -4.48 7.84
C ASP A 329 -11.98 -4.42 8.16
N GLY A 330 -11.24 -3.62 7.38
CA GLY A 330 -9.80 -3.48 7.50
C GLY A 330 -9.02 -4.58 6.78
N VAL A 331 -7.74 -4.29 6.57
CA VAL A 331 -6.82 -5.09 5.74
C VAL A 331 -6.64 -6.51 6.26
N LEU A 332 -6.45 -6.67 7.58
CA LEU A 332 -6.17 -7.98 8.17
C LEU A 332 -7.34 -8.96 7.95
N ILE A 333 -8.57 -8.53 8.22
CA ILE A 333 -9.78 -9.34 8.04
C ILE A 333 -9.98 -9.63 6.55
N SER A 334 -9.92 -8.61 5.70
CA SER A 334 -10.13 -8.72 4.25
C SER A 334 -9.14 -9.67 3.57
N ALA A 335 -7.88 -9.68 4.00
CA ALA A 335 -6.83 -10.54 3.45
C ALA A 335 -6.78 -11.93 4.08
N SER A 336 -7.41 -12.14 5.25
CA SER A 336 -7.29 -13.38 6.02
C SER A 336 -7.69 -14.65 5.25
N PRO A 337 -8.74 -14.68 4.39
CA PRO A 337 -9.07 -15.88 3.62
C PRO A 337 -7.97 -16.27 2.63
N LEU A 338 -7.15 -15.30 2.19
CA LEU A 338 -6.08 -15.46 1.21
C LEU A 338 -4.72 -15.81 1.84
N HIS A 339 -4.67 -16.10 3.15
CA HIS A 339 -3.42 -16.25 3.91
C HIS A 339 -2.41 -17.22 3.28
N LYS A 340 -2.87 -18.28 2.61
CA LYS A 340 -1.98 -19.29 2.00
C LYS A 340 -1.18 -18.76 0.81
N LEU A 341 -1.70 -17.74 0.12
CA LEU A 341 -1.12 -17.13 -1.09
C LEU A 341 0.01 -16.14 -0.81
N PHE A 342 0.20 -15.75 0.46
CA PHE A 342 1.30 -14.87 0.85
C PHE A 342 2.56 -15.68 1.20
N ARG A 343 3.72 -15.22 0.73
CA ARG A 343 5.01 -15.89 1.00
C ARG A 343 5.68 -15.46 2.31
N MET A 344 5.41 -14.25 2.78
CA MET A 344 6.03 -13.74 4.00
C MET A 344 5.47 -14.46 5.24
N THR A 345 6.29 -15.32 5.87
CA THR A 345 5.88 -16.22 6.96
C THR A 345 5.14 -15.52 8.10
N LYS A 346 5.65 -14.37 8.56
CA LYS A 346 5.02 -13.61 9.64
C LYS A 346 3.60 -13.16 9.25
N TRP A 347 3.46 -12.54 8.08
CA TRP A 347 2.17 -12.04 7.59
C TRP A 347 1.19 -13.18 7.33
N LYS A 348 1.64 -14.27 6.70
CA LYS A 348 0.84 -15.49 6.49
C LYS A 348 0.32 -16.07 7.81
N LYS A 349 1.13 -16.07 8.86
CA LYS A 349 0.72 -16.50 10.21
C LYS A 349 -0.33 -15.56 10.81
N ASP A 350 -0.07 -14.25 10.80
CA ASP A 350 -0.99 -13.24 11.34
C ASP A 350 -2.37 -13.33 10.64
N LEU A 351 -2.38 -13.51 9.32
CA LEU A 351 -3.59 -13.73 8.54
C LEU A 351 -4.28 -15.06 8.86
N GLY A 352 -3.54 -16.16 8.99
CA GLY A 352 -4.10 -17.47 9.36
C GLY A 352 -4.80 -17.43 10.73
N THR A 353 -4.17 -16.81 11.73
CA THR A 353 -4.78 -16.61 13.05
C THR A 353 -6.04 -15.73 12.98
N CYS A 354 -6.02 -14.69 12.13
CA CYS A 354 -7.20 -13.86 11.89
C CYS A 354 -8.34 -14.67 11.24
N TRP A 355 -8.01 -15.52 10.26
CA TRP A 355 -8.98 -16.39 9.58
C TRP A 355 -9.64 -17.37 10.55
N GLU A 356 -8.87 -18.06 11.40
CA GLU A 356 -9.41 -18.95 12.44
C GLU A 356 -10.34 -18.21 13.42
N SER A 357 -10.02 -16.96 13.77
CA SER A 357 -10.84 -16.15 14.66
C SER A 357 -12.14 -15.68 13.96
N LEU A 358 -12.06 -15.40 12.65
CA LEU A 358 -13.22 -15.06 11.80
C LEU A 358 -14.16 -16.27 11.65
N GLU A 359 -13.60 -17.48 11.49
CA GLU A 359 -14.36 -18.75 11.48
C GLU A 359 -15.06 -19.02 12.82
N LYS A 360 -14.42 -18.70 13.94
CA LYS A 360 -15.02 -18.81 15.29
C LYS A 360 -16.11 -17.77 15.57
N GLY A 361 -16.18 -16.71 14.76
CA GLY A 361 -17.17 -15.64 14.91
C GLY A 361 -16.75 -14.52 15.87
N ASP A 362 -15.44 -14.38 16.15
CA ASP A 362 -14.90 -13.28 16.96
C ASP A 362 -15.00 -11.92 16.25
N TYR A 363 -15.13 -11.95 14.92
CA TYR A 363 -15.23 -10.79 14.04
C TYR A 363 -16.59 -10.71 13.32
N ASP A 364 -17.67 -11.19 13.92
CA ASP A 364 -19.00 -11.15 13.28
C ASP A 364 -19.53 -9.73 13.01
N TRP A 365 -18.86 -8.68 13.52
CA TRP A 365 -19.11 -7.29 13.15
C TRP A 365 -18.61 -6.93 11.74
N ALA A 366 -17.70 -7.72 11.17
CA ALA A 366 -17.15 -7.49 9.84
C ALA A 366 -18.16 -7.90 8.76
N HIS A 367 -18.30 -7.09 7.71
CA HIS A 367 -19.19 -7.36 6.59
C HIS A 367 -18.79 -8.64 5.86
N LEU A 368 -17.48 -8.92 5.77
CA LEU A 368 -16.97 -10.16 5.22
C LEU A 368 -17.46 -11.39 6.00
N ALA A 369 -17.56 -11.30 7.33
CA ALA A 369 -18.11 -12.39 8.14
C ALA A 369 -19.59 -12.63 7.83
N CYS A 370 -20.39 -11.55 7.68
CA CYS A 370 -21.80 -11.63 7.32
C CYS A 370 -22.00 -12.17 5.91
N SER A 371 -21.10 -11.83 4.98
CA SER A 371 -21.13 -12.37 3.62
C SER A 371 -20.86 -13.88 3.61
N ILE A 372 -19.83 -14.35 4.32
CA ILE A 372 -19.44 -15.77 4.32
C ILE A 372 -20.40 -16.63 5.17
N TRP A 373 -20.85 -16.13 6.33
CA TRP A 373 -21.73 -16.86 7.27
C TRP A 373 -22.97 -16.03 7.65
N PRO A 374 -23.89 -15.76 6.71
CA PRO A 374 -25.02 -14.86 6.93
C PRO A 374 -25.95 -15.33 8.05
N ASP A 375 -26.26 -16.62 8.13
CA ASP A 375 -27.19 -17.15 9.14
C ASP A 375 -26.63 -16.98 10.56
N ARG A 376 -25.33 -17.26 10.75
CA ARG A 376 -24.64 -17.08 12.03
C ARG A 376 -24.69 -15.63 12.48
N VAL A 377 -24.36 -14.71 11.57
CA VAL A 377 -24.31 -13.27 11.90
C VAL A 377 -25.71 -12.71 12.13
N ARG A 378 -26.70 -13.08 11.31
CA ARG A 378 -28.11 -12.68 11.48
C ARG A 378 -28.67 -13.11 12.83
N GLU A 379 -28.39 -14.33 13.26
CA GLU A 379 -28.83 -14.82 14.58
C GLU A 379 -28.22 -14.02 15.73
N LYS A 380 -26.97 -13.57 15.61
CA LYS A 380 -26.37 -12.65 16.59
C LYS A 380 -26.99 -11.25 16.51
N CYS A 381 -27.30 -10.73 15.33
CA CYS A 381 -27.94 -9.42 15.15
C CYS A 381 -29.33 -9.34 15.84
N ARG A 382 -30.08 -10.44 15.88
CA ARG A 382 -31.34 -10.50 16.65
C ARG A 382 -31.14 -10.14 18.13
N LYS A 383 -30.00 -10.54 18.70
CA LYS A 383 -29.67 -10.42 20.13
C LYS A 383 -28.72 -9.27 20.47
N ASP A 384 -28.03 -8.70 19.48
CA ASP A 384 -27.11 -7.57 19.65
C ASP A 384 -27.45 -6.46 18.66
N ARG A 385 -28.00 -5.36 19.19
CA ARG A 385 -28.38 -4.20 18.39
C ARG A 385 -27.20 -3.47 17.77
N SER A 386 -26.03 -3.48 18.40
CA SER A 386 -24.84 -2.84 17.83
C SER A 386 -24.38 -3.59 16.58
N LEU A 387 -24.46 -4.92 16.64
CA LEU A 387 -24.17 -5.79 15.52
C LEU A 387 -25.21 -5.64 14.40
N ALA A 388 -26.49 -5.54 14.77
CA ALA A 388 -27.57 -5.26 13.82
C ALA A 388 -27.34 -3.95 13.06
N ILE A 389 -26.96 -2.87 13.77
CA ILE A 389 -26.62 -1.57 13.14
C ILE A 389 -25.41 -1.72 12.22
N ALA A 390 -24.39 -2.50 12.61
CA ALA A 390 -23.19 -2.67 11.79
C ALA A 390 -23.47 -3.35 10.43
N HIS A 391 -24.58 -4.07 10.30
CA HIS A 391 -24.98 -4.80 9.09
C HIS A 391 -26.25 -4.23 8.43
N ASP A 392 -26.78 -3.10 8.90
CA ASP A 392 -28.08 -2.54 8.48
C ASP A 392 -29.26 -3.54 8.64
N LEU A 393 -29.29 -4.27 9.75
CA LEU A 393 -30.25 -5.32 10.10
C LEU A 393 -31.05 -5.01 11.38
N GLU A 394 -31.31 -3.75 11.69
CA GLU A 394 -32.05 -3.36 12.89
C GLU A 394 -33.50 -3.82 12.91
N ASP A 395 -34.08 -4.13 11.75
CA ASP A 395 -35.44 -4.62 11.55
C ASP A 395 -35.67 -5.99 12.18
N ILE A 396 -34.65 -6.85 12.16
CA ILE A 396 -34.70 -8.19 12.78
C ILE A 396 -34.28 -8.20 14.25
N CYS A 397 -33.87 -7.06 14.81
CA CYS A 397 -33.34 -7.00 16.17
C CYS A 397 -34.46 -7.02 17.23
N GLU A 398 -34.45 -8.03 18.09
CA GLU A 398 -35.44 -8.20 19.16
C GLU A 398 -35.15 -7.30 20.38
N VAL A 399 -33.96 -6.69 20.42
CA VAL A 399 -33.52 -5.81 21.51
C VAL A 399 -34.03 -4.39 21.29
N ALA A 400 -34.82 -3.89 22.24
CA ALA A 400 -35.34 -2.53 22.23
C ALA A 400 -34.21 -1.48 22.17
N PRO A 401 -34.41 -0.35 21.45
CA PRO A 401 -33.42 0.71 21.38
C PRO A 401 -33.16 1.29 22.78
N LYS A 402 -31.89 1.51 23.12
CA LYS A 402 -31.53 2.24 24.34
C LYS A 402 -32.09 3.66 24.24
N VAL A 403 -33.07 3.99 25.09
CA VAL A 403 -33.58 5.36 25.22
C VAL A 403 -32.41 6.27 25.58
N ALA A 404 -32.17 7.29 24.74
CA ALA A 404 -31.11 8.26 25.01
C ALA A 404 -31.39 8.93 26.36
N LYS A 405 -30.52 8.70 27.36
CA LYS A 405 -30.55 9.48 28.60
C LYS A 405 -30.29 10.93 28.21
N LYS A 406 -31.30 11.81 28.38
CA LYS A 406 -31.13 13.26 28.25
C LYS A 406 -29.92 13.67 29.09
N LYS A 407 -28.87 14.18 28.44
CA LYS A 407 -27.78 14.85 29.17
C LYS A 407 -28.42 16.01 29.96
N PRO A 408 -28.11 16.19 31.25
CA PRO A 408 -28.55 17.38 31.95
C PRO A 408 -27.99 18.60 31.22
N GLU A 409 -28.87 19.53 30.86
CA GLU A 409 -28.48 20.84 30.33
C GLU A 409 -27.54 21.50 31.35
N LYS A 410 -26.29 21.73 30.95
CA LYS A 410 -25.42 22.64 31.69
C LYS A 410 -26.05 24.02 31.59
N ALA A 411 -26.55 24.51 32.72
CA ALA A 411 -27.02 25.89 32.85
C ALA A 411 -25.90 26.85 32.43
N ASN A 412 -26.05 27.46 31.26
CA ASN A 412 -25.26 28.61 30.85
C ASN A 412 -25.67 29.78 31.75
N LYS A 413 -24.86 30.10 32.77
CA LYS A 413 -24.94 31.41 33.42
C LYS A 413 -24.47 32.45 32.40
N LYS A 414 -25.43 33.08 31.73
CA LYS A 414 -25.23 34.39 31.09
C LYS A 414 -24.76 35.38 32.15
N GLY A 415 -23.56 35.92 31.97
CA GLY A 415 -23.13 37.17 32.60
C GLY A 415 -23.29 38.29 31.58
N GLU A 416 -24.45 38.94 31.60
CA GLU A 416 -24.66 40.35 31.23
C GLU A 416 -24.76 41.06 32.60
N GLU A 417 -24.19 42.21 32.94
CA GLU A 417 -23.63 43.36 32.24
C GLU A 417 -22.88 44.18 33.32
N GLN A 418 -21.86 44.96 32.94
CA GLN A 418 -21.80 46.42 33.15
C GLN A 418 -20.35 46.93 32.94
N LEU A 419 -20.14 47.50 31.76
CA LEU A 419 -19.13 48.54 31.52
C LEU A 419 -19.63 49.82 32.20
N GLY A 420 -19.01 50.15 33.33
CA GLY A 420 -19.09 51.46 33.96
C GLY A 420 -17.85 52.27 33.62
N LEU A 421 -18.07 53.46 33.05
CA LEU A 421 -17.10 54.52 32.78
C LEU A 421 -16.22 54.84 34.00
N ILE A 422 -14.91 54.94 33.79
CA ILE A 422 -14.03 56.13 33.91
C ILE A 422 -12.60 55.71 33.56
#